data_AF-A0A1D1W9U5-F1
#
_entry.id   AF-A0A1D1W9U5-F1
#
_cell.length_a   1.000
_cell.length_b   1.000
_cell.length_c   1.000
_cell.angle_alpha   90.00
_cell.angle_beta   90.00
_cell.angle_gamma   90.00
#
_symmetry.space_group_name_H-M   'P 1'
#
loop_
_entity.id
_entity.type
_entity.pdbx_description
1 polymer ?
#
loop_
_entity_poly.entity_id
_entity_poly.type
_entity_poly.pdbx_seq_one_letter_code
_entity_poly.pdbx_strand_id
1 'polypeptide(L)' 'MASTSKAVARLKTAPQVSKELMLEAAILATKDGLSQHAAAKQLGVPRSTMHDRMVNPEPKAK' A
#
# COMPACT_ATOMS: atom_id res chain seq x y z
N MET A 1 18.73 3.36 36.00
CA MET A 1 17.61 3.88 35.16
C MET A 1 17.93 3.54 33.71
N ALA A 2 17.27 2.52 33.15
CA ALA A 2 17.52 2.07 31.79
C ALA A 2 16.92 3.06 30.79
N SER A 3 17.78 3.63 29.94
CA SER A 3 17.39 4.49 28.82
C SER A 3 16.63 3.66 27.79
N THR A 4 15.30 3.77 27.79
CA THR A 4 14.47 3.23 26.70
C THR A 4 14.49 4.24 25.56
N SER A 5 15.44 4.07 24.63
CA SER A 5 15.40 4.72 23.32
C SER A 5 14.21 4.13 22.54
N LYS A 6 13.01 4.58 22.87
CA LYS A 6 11.79 4.27 22.15
C LYS A 6 11.90 5.01 20.81
N ALA A 7 12.31 4.31 19.76
CA ALA A 7 12.10 4.76 18.40
C ALA A 7 10.60 5.05 18.26
N VAL A 8 10.22 6.33 18.33
CA VAL A 8 8.83 6.74 18.17
C VAL A 8 8.50 6.51 16.70
N ALA A 9 7.96 5.33 16.39
CA ALA A 9 7.35 5.09 15.09
C ALA A 9 6.29 6.18 14.90
N ARG A 10 6.55 7.12 13.98
CA ARG A 10 5.61 8.21 13.70
C ARG A 10 4.32 7.56 13.18
N LEU A 11 3.21 7.83 13.86
CA LEU A 11 1.89 7.35 13.43
C LEU A 11 1.65 7.77 11.99
N LYS A 12 1.12 6.85 11.18
CA LYS A 12 0.72 7.14 9.79
C LYS A 12 -0.38 8.20 9.80
N THR A 13 -0.31 9.12 8.86
CA THR A 13 -1.35 10.14 8.66
C THR A 13 -2.56 9.54 7.95
N ALA A 14 -3.75 10.09 8.17
CA ALA A 14 -4.97 9.68 7.46
C ALA A 14 -4.80 9.57 5.92
N PRO A 15 -4.15 10.52 5.20
CA PRO A 15 -3.93 10.37 3.76
C PRO A 15 -2.95 9.25 3.40
N GLN A 16 -1.98 8.90 4.27
CA GLN A 16 -1.10 7.75 4.03
C GLN A 16 -1.88 6.44 4.16
N VAL A 17 -2.70 6.31 5.21
CA VAL A 17 -3.56 5.13 5.41
C VAL A 17 -4.56 4.99 4.27
N SER A 18 -5.20 6.08 3.84
CA SER A 18 -6.15 6.06 2.72
C SER A 18 -5.51 5.57 1.42
N LYS A 19 -4.28 6.00 1.11
CA LYS A 19 -3.54 5.52 -0.07
C LYS A 19 -3.21 4.03 0.00
N GLU A 20 -2.82 3.54 1.18
CA GLU A 20 -2.55 2.11 1.38
C GLU A 20 -3.80 1.27 1.21
N LEU A 21 -4.94 1.69 1.78
CA LEU A 21 -6.22 1.00 1.64
C LEU A 21 -6.70 0.95 0.18
N MET A 22 -6.56 2.05 -0.57
CA MET A 22 -6.91 2.08 -1.99
C MET A 22 -6.02 1.15 -2.82
N LEU A 23 -4.73 1.05 -2.47
CA LEU A 23 -3.80 0.13 -3.12
C LEU A 23 -4.20 -1.32 -2.86
N GLU A 24 -4.52 -1.68 -1.63
CA GLU A 24 -4.98 -3.02 -1.26
C GLU A 24 -6.30 -3.39 -1.95
N ALA A 25 -7.26 -2.47 -1.97
CA ALA A 25 -8.52 -2.65 -2.67
C ALA A 25 -8.32 -2.92 -4.17
N ALA A 26 -7.32 -2.26 -4.79
CA ALA A 26 -7.04 -2.45 -6.21
C ALA A 26 -6.41 -3.80 -6.49
N ILE A 27 -5.53 -4.26 -5.60
CA ILE A 27 -4.96 -5.61 -5.68
C ILE A 27 -6.06 -6.67 -5.51
N LEU A 28 -6.97 -6.49 -4.54
CA LEU A 28 -8.10 -7.41 -4.34
C LEU A 28 -9.01 -7.48 -5.57
N ALA A 29 -9.38 -6.33 -6.13
CA ALA A 29 -10.18 -6.27 -7.35
C ALA A 29 -9.57 -7.08 -8.51
N THR A 30 -8.24 -7.12 -8.62
CA THR A 30 -7.58 -7.97 -9.65
C THR A 30 -7.70 -9.46 -9.38
N LYS A 31 -7.74 -9.88 -8.12
CA LYS A 31 -7.97 -11.27 -7.73
C LYS A 31 -9.42 -11.69 -8.02
N ASP A 32 -10.35 -10.75 -7.95
CA ASP A 32 -11.76 -10.94 -8.30
C ASP A 32 -12.03 -10.95 -9.82
N GLY A 33 -10.97 -10.87 -10.64
CA GLY A 33 -11.05 -11.02 -12.10
C GLY A 33 -10.99 -9.72 -12.90
N LEU A 34 -10.86 -8.55 -12.25
CA LEU A 34 -10.59 -7.30 -12.97
C LEU A 34 -9.17 -7.29 -13.53
N SER A 35 -9.00 -6.70 -14.71
CA SER A 35 -7.65 -6.42 -15.22
C SER A 35 -6.93 -5.41 -14.32
N GLN A 36 -5.61 -5.51 -14.21
CA GLN A 36 -4.79 -4.56 -13.45
C GLN A 36 -5.03 -3.11 -13.88
N HIS A 37 -5.24 -2.88 -15.18
CA HIS A 37 -5.51 -1.54 -15.70
C HIS A 37 -6.88 -1.01 -15.23
N ALA A 38 -7.92 -1.85 -15.27
CA ALA A 38 -9.25 -1.48 -14.82
C ALA A 38 -9.28 -1.20 -13.31
N ALA A 39 -8.70 -2.09 -12.49
CA ALA A 39 -8.66 -1.93 -11.04
C ALA A 39 -7.89 -0.66 -10.63
N ALA A 40 -6.72 -0.41 -11.24
CA ALA A 40 -5.91 0.78 -10.96
C ALA A 40 -6.65 2.07 -11.31
N LYS A 41 -7.34 2.09 -12.46
CA LYS A 41 -8.14 3.25 -12.89
C LYS A 41 -9.34 3.49 -11.98
N GLN A 42 -10.02 2.41 -11.57
CA GLN A 42 -11.21 2.49 -10.72
C GLN A 42 -10.91 3.06 -9.33
N LEU A 43 -9.76 2.70 -8.76
CA LEU A 43 -9.37 3.11 -7.40
C LEU A 43 -8.37 4.28 -7.37
N GLY A 44 -8.05 4.85 -8.54
CA GLY A 44 -7.19 6.02 -8.65
C GLY A 44 -5.75 5.77 -8.19
N VAL A 45 -5.26 4.53 -8.29
CA VAL A 45 -3.90 4.16 -7.90
C VAL A 45 -2.99 4.00 -9.14
N PRO A 46 -1.72 4.40 -9.07
CA PRO A 46 -0.78 4.15 -10.16
C PRO A 46 -0.62 2.65 -10.39
N ARG A 47 -0.77 2.23 -11.65
CA ARG A 47 -0.61 0.81 -12.03
C ARG A 47 0.79 0.28 -11.66
N SER A 48 1.84 1.08 -11.83
CA SER A 48 3.21 0.69 -11.47
C SER A 48 3.33 0.39 -9.98
N THR A 49 2.86 1.29 -9.11
CA THR A 49 2.86 1.09 -7.66
C THR A 49 2.09 -0.15 -7.24
N MET A 50 0.94 -0.41 -7.88
CA MET A 50 0.15 -1.62 -7.64
C MET A 50 0.91 -2.88 -8.08
N HIS A 51 1.47 -2.88 -9.29
CA HIS A 51 2.27 -3.99 -9.81
C HIS A 51 3.47 -4.30 -8.91
N ASP A 52 4.23 -3.29 -8.51
CA ASP A 52 5.40 -3.45 -7.63
C ASP A 52 5.01 -4.06 -6.28
N ARG A 53 3.86 -3.67 -5.73
CA ARG A 53 3.31 -4.26 -4.51
C ARG A 53 2.83 -5.70 -4.72
N MET A 54 2.28 -6.04 -5.89
CA MET A 54 1.88 -7.42 -6.19
C MET A 54 3.10 -8.35 -6.33
N VAL A 55 4.19 -7.86 -6.92
CA VAL A 55 5.45 -8.61 -7.07
C VAL A 55 6.19 -8.70 -5.73
N ASN A 56 6.17 -7.62 -4.95
CA ASN A 56 6.78 -7.56 -3.62
C ASN A 56 5.78 -7.01 -2.59
N PRO A 57 4.99 -7.89 -1.93
CA PRO A 57 3.95 -7.50 -0.98
C PRO A 57 4.47 -6.72 0.22
N GLU A 58 5.68 -7.08 0.66
CA GLU A 58 6.39 -6.45 1.78
C GLU A 58 7.67 -5.77 1.26
N PRO A 59 7.54 -4.63 0.57
CA PRO A 59 8.69 -3.84 0.19
C PRO A 59 9.36 -3.34 1.46
N LYS A 60 10.52 -3.91 1.78
CA LYS A 60 11.41 -3.38 2.80
C LYS A 60 11.70 -1.92 2.44
N ALA A 61 11.58 -1.03 3.42
CA ALA A 61 12.06 0.33 3.27
C ALA A 61 13.54 0.27 2.88
N LYS A 62 13.88 0.85 1.72
CA LYS A 62 15.28 1.08 1.33
C LYS A 62 15.88 2.16 2.22
#